data_AF-A0A7X9KLU8-F1
#
_entry.id   AF-A0A7X9KLU8-F1
#
_cell.length_a   1.000
_cell.length_b   1.000
_cell.length_c   1.000
_cell.angle_alpha   90.00
_cell.angle_beta   90.00
_cell.angle_gamma   90.00
#
_symmetry.space_group_name_H-M   'P 1'
#
loop_
_entity.id
_entity.type
_entity.pdbx_description
1 polymer ?
#
loop_
_entity_poly.entity_id
_entity_poly.type
_entity_poly.pdbx_seq_one_letter_code
_entity_poly.pdbx_strand_id
1 'polypeptide(L)' 'HQGNGLGRALVAHGQQRAAAAGVGVDLESTNPRTLPFYGSCGFQRLGEFELLPDGPPAFRLWWQP' A
#
# COMPACT_ATOMS: atom_id res chain seq x y z
N HIS A 1 8.17 -15.88 -6.96
CA HIS A 1 8.72 -14.88 -7.92
C HIS A 1 8.79 -13.47 -7.33
N GLN A 2 9.36 -13.28 -6.13
CA GLN A 2 9.61 -11.94 -5.59
C GLN A 2 10.96 -11.41 -6.12
N GLY A 3 11.16 -10.09 -6.14
CA GLY A 3 12.46 -9.48 -6.51
C GLY A 3 12.65 -9.09 -7.98
N ASN A 4 11.67 -9.34 -8.86
CA ASN A 4 11.76 -9.03 -10.30
C ASN A 4 11.13 -7.67 -10.69
N GLY A 5 10.90 -6.77 -9.73
CA GLY A 5 10.31 -5.44 -9.98
C GLY A 5 8.82 -5.41 -10.35
N LEU A 6 8.18 -6.57 -10.60
CA LEU A 6 6.77 -6.67 -10.99
C LEU A 6 5.80 -5.95 -10.02
N GLY A 7 6.02 -6.09 -8.71
CA GLY A 7 5.21 -5.41 -7.71
C GLY A 7 5.29 -3.89 -7.84
N ARG A 8 6.48 -3.34 -8.10
CA ARG A 8 6.65 -1.89 -8.29
C ARG A 8 6.00 -1.41 -9.58
N ALA A 9 6.11 -2.18 -10.67
CA ALA A 9 5.46 -1.85 -11.93
C ALA A 9 3.93 -1.80 -11.79
N LEU A 10 3.34 -2.75 -11.07
CA LEU A 10 1.90 -2.78 -10.81
C LEU A 10 1.44 -1.58 -9.97
N VAL A 11 2.17 -1.25 -8.89
CA VAL A 11 1.85 -0.09 -8.03
C VAL A 11 1.96 1.21 -8.82
N ALA A 12 3.03 1.40 -9.59
CA ALA A 12 3.24 2.60 -10.39
C ALA A 12 2.13 2.79 -11.44
N HIS A 13 1.73 1.71 -12.12
CA HIS A 13 0.63 1.76 -13.09
C HIS A 13 -0.71 2.14 -12.43
N GLY A 14 -0.98 1.62 -11.23
CA GLY A 14 -2.16 2.01 -10.45
C GLY A 14 -2.16 3.48 -10.04
N GLN A 15 -1.02 3.97 -9.52
CA GLN A 15 -0.83 5.37 -9.14
C GLN A 15 -0.97 6.32 -10.33
N GLN A 16 -0.44 5.96 -11.50
CA GLN A 16 -0.61 6.77 -12.72
C GLN A 16 -2.09 6.93 -13.10
N ARG A 17 -2.89 5.86 -13.00
CA ARG A 17 -4.34 5.94 -13.27
C ARG A 17 -5.07 6.78 -12.21
N ALA A 18 -4.70 6.63 -10.94
CA ALA A 18 -5.28 7.40 -9.85
C ALA A 18 -4.97 8.90 -9.98
N ALA A 19 -3.72 9.24 -10.32
CA ALA A 19 -3.31 10.61 -10.65
C ALA A 19 -4.10 11.20 -11.82
N ALA A 20 -4.26 10.46 -12.91
CA ALA A 20 -5.04 10.91 -14.07
C ALA A 20 -6.51 11.19 -13.73
N ALA A 21 -7.04 10.52 -12.69
CA ALA A 21 -8.39 10.72 -12.18
C ALA A 21 -8.48 11.74 -11.03
N GLY A 22 -7.34 12.28 -10.55
CA GLY A 22 -7.30 13.22 -9.43
C GLY A 22 -7.69 12.61 -8.07
N VAL A 23 -7.50 11.30 -7.89
CA VAL A 23 -7.86 10.57 -6.66
C VAL A 23 -6.63 9.91 -6.04
N GLY A 24 -6.57 9.86 -4.71
CA GLY A 24 -5.53 9.11 -4.01
C GLY A 24 -5.79 7.60 -3.98
N VAL A 25 -4.83 6.87 -3.43
CA VAL A 25 -4.90 5.40 -3.32
C VAL A 25 -4.89 5.00 -1.85
N ASP A 26 -5.94 4.29 -1.44
CA ASP A 26 -6.03 3.62 -0.15
C ASP A 26 -5.51 2.18 -0.29
N LEU A 27 -4.70 1.75 0.67
CA LEU A 27 -4.12 0.41 0.69
C LEU A 27 -4.15 -0.15 2.11
N GLU A 28 -4.59 -1.40 2.23
CA GLU A 28 -4.55 -2.16 3.47
C GLU A 28 -3.61 -3.36 3.33
N SER A 29 -2.82 -3.64 4.36
CA SER A 29 -1.96 -4.83 4.43
C SER A 29 -1.99 -5.44 5.82
N THR A 30 -2.07 -6.75 5.93
CA THR A 30 -1.92 -7.51 7.19
C THR A 30 -0.50 -8.03 7.41
N ASN A 31 0.41 -7.77 6.45
CA ASN A 31 1.78 -8.25 6.50
C ASN A 31 2.73 -7.07 6.76
N PRO A 32 3.29 -6.92 7.97
CA PRO A 32 4.17 -5.78 8.30
C PRO A 32 5.43 -5.74 7.42
N ARG A 33 5.85 -6.89 6.85
CA ARG A 33 7.02 -6.97 5.97
C ARG A 33 6.83 -6.25 4.63
N THR A 34 5.60 -5.96 4.22
CA THR A 34 5.34 -5.22 2.97
C THR A 34 5.36 -3.70 3.18
N LEU A 35 5.34 -3.21 4.42
CA LEU A 35 5.25 -1.77 4.70
C LEU A 35 6.44 -0.99 4.15
N PRO A 36 7.72 -1.43 4.30
CA PRO A 36 8.84 -0.72 3.70
C PRO A 36 8.75 -0.64 2.16
N PHE A 37 8.23 -1.69 1.52
CA PHE A 37 8.01 -1.70 0.07
C PHE A 37 6.99 -0.62 -0.35
N TYR A 38 5.82 -0.57 0.29
CA TYR A 38 4.82 0.45 -0.03
C TYR A 38 5.28 1.87 0.35
N GLY A 39 6.00 2.02 1.47
CA GLY A 39 6.64 3.29 1.84
C GLY A 39 7.62 3.77 0.75
N SER A 40 8.43 2.87 0.19
CA SER A 40 9.31 3.18 -0.94
C SER A 40 8.57 3.46 -2.27
N CYS A 41 7.26 3.26 -2.32
CA CYS A 41 6.38 3.66 -3.43
C CYS A 41 5.63 4.96 -3.14
N GLY A 42 5.95 5.66 -2.05
CA GLY A 42 5.36 6.94 -1.67
C GLY A 42 4.11 6.84 -0.79
N PHE A 43 3.72 5.64 -0.36
CA PHE A 43 2.61 5.49 0.59
C PHE A 43 3.03 5.94 2.00
N GLN A 44 2.12 6.64 2.69
CA GLN A 44 2.25 7.03 4.08
C GLN A 44 1.31 6.19 4.94
N ARG A 45 1.75 5.79 6.13
CA ARG A 45 0.93 5.01 7.06
C ARG A 45 -0.06 5.94 7.76
N LEU A 46 -1.36 5.63 7.65
CA LEU A 46 -2.43 6.35 8.35
C LEU A 46 -2.72 5.77 9.74
N GLY A 47 -2.53 4.46 9.92
CA GLY A 47 -2.81 3.79 11.20
C GLY A 47 -2.73 2.27 11.10
N GLU A 48 -3.11 1.62 12.19
CA GLU A 48 -3.32 0.17 12.27
C GLU A 48 -4.63 -0.14 12.99
N PHE A 49 -5.22 -1.29 12.69
CA PHE A 49 -6.45 -1.78 13.30
C PHE A 49 -6.48 -3.32 13.33
N GLU A 50 -7.24 -3.89 14.24
CA GLU A 50 -7.47 -5.34 14.30
C GLU A 50 -8.63 -5.72 13.38
N LEU A 51 -8.44 -6.73 12.53
CA LEU A 51 -9.53 -7.25 11.67
C LEU A 51 -10.48 -8.16 12.44
N LEU A 52 -9.96 -8.88 13.42
CA LEU A 52 -10.65 -9.80 14.31
C LEU A 52 -9.97 -9.75 15.69
N PRO A 53 -10.69 -10.04 16.79
CA PRO A 53 -10.06 -10.21 18.10
C PRO A 53 -8.91 -11.21 18.02
N ASP A 54 -7.74 -10.83 18.56
CA ASP A 54 -6.49 -11.61 18.53
C ASP A 54 -5.95 -11.94 17.12
N GLY A 55 -6.47 -11.29 16.07
CA GLY A 55 -6.02 -11.46 14.69
C GLY A 55 -4.75 -10.65 14.36
N PRO A 56 -4.13 -10.89 13.19
CA PRO A 56 -3.01 -10.06 12.75
C PRO A 56 -3.46 -8.61 12.54
N PRO A 57 -2.64 -7.61 12.91
CA PRO A 57 -2.98 -6.22 12.66
C PRO A 57 -3.05 -5.96 11.15
N ALA A 58 -4.02 -5.14 10.75
CA ALA A 58 -4.06 -4.51 9.44
C ALA A 58 -3.50 -3.10 9.53
N PHE A 59 -2.69 -2.72 8.54
CA PHE A 59 -2.11 -1.41 8.39
C PHE A 59 -2.81 -0.69 7.25
N ARG A 60 -3.28 0.53 7.52
CA ARG A 60 -3.85 1.40 6.49
C ARG A 60 -2.80 2.39 6.00
N LEU A 61 -2.66 2.49 4.68
CA LEU A 61 -1.72 3.35 4.01
C LEU A 61 -2.43 4.21 2.96
N TRP A 62 -1.88 5.40 2.72
CA TRP A 62 -2.41 6.38 1.80
C TRP A 62 -1.31 6.90 0.89
N TRP A 63 -1.62 7.01 -0.40
CA TRP A 63 -0.80 7.73 -1.37
C TRP A 63 -1.60 8.90 -1.95
N GLN A 64 -0.98 10.07 -1.97
CA GLN A 64 -1.49 11.29 -2.58
C GLN A 64 -1.01 11.38 -4.05
N PRO A 65 -1.86 11.81 -5.01
CA PRO A 65 -1.48 12.12 -6.38
C PRO A 65 -0.36 13.15 -6.54
#